data_AF-A0A9D4GM19-F1
#
_entry.id   AF-A0A9D4GM19-F1
#
_cell.length_a   1.000
_cell.length_b   1.000
_cell.length_c   1.000
_cell.angle_alpha   90.00
_cell.angle_beta   90.00
_cell.angle_gamma   90.00
#
_symmetry.space_group_name_H-M   'P 1'
#
loop_
_entity.id
_entity.type
_entity.pdbx_description
1 polymer ?
#
loop_
_entity_poly.entity_id
_entity_poly.type
_entity_poly.pdbx_seq_one_letter_code
_entity_poly.pdbx_strand_id
1 'polypeptide(L)'
;MVLQSAMGFDPQNLNWKVRVQQAKESGEIKLDPSIIKDHLGSSMYTDHIQFVKGLHQLTRSDRTVMTLMFVIEFFSPDRANLENTDSVKQTHDKFKRWLQQYLESTMPVVEAERLYPELLKKFLEVKSIGEASAKLASNLDISKLKPLLIEVFNLKK
;
A
#
# COMPACT_ATOMS: atom_id res chain seq x y z
N MET A 1 -2.02 3.51 2.93
CA MET A 1 -2.54 3.83 1.57
C MET A 1 -1.65 3.32 0.44
N VAL A 2 -0.31 3.34 0.56
CA VAL A 2 0.61 2.79 -0.48
C VAL A 2 0.34 1.30 -0.80
N LEU A 3 0.24 0.42 0.20
CA LEU A 3 -0.12 -1.00 -0.03
C LEU A 3 -1.51 -1.19 -0.66
N GLN A 4 -2.47 -0.36 -0.27
CA GLN A 4 -3.82 -0.39 -0.85
C GLN A 4 -3.80 0.00 -2.33
N SER A 5 -2.99 1.01 -2.70
CA SER A 5 -2.78 1.37 -4.10
C SER A 5 -2.13 0.25 -4.89
N ALA A 6 -1.22 -0.53 -4.29
CA ALA A 6 -0.61 -1.67 -4.94
C ALA A 6 -1.63 -2.80 -5.22
N MET A 7 -2.54 -3.09 -4.28
CA MET A 7 -3.59 -4.11 -4.49
C MET A 7 -4.57 -3.76 -5.64
N GLY A 8 -4.79 -2.48 -5.90
CA GLY A 8 -5.65 -1.99 -6.99
C GLY A 8 -4.91 -1.70 -8.30
N PHE A 9 -3.60 -1.92 -8.34
CA PHE A 9 -2.76 -1.65 -9.50
C PHE A 9 -2.74 -2.84 -10.45
N ASP A 10 -2.90 -2.56 -11.75
CA ASP A 10 -2.71 -3.52 -12.82
C ASP A 10 -1.27 -3.38 -13.35
N PRO A 11 -0.35 -4.30 -13.03
CA PRO A 11 1.04 -4.21 -13.46
C PRO A 11 1.23 -4.42 -14.97
N GLN A 12 0.26 -5.04 -15.66
CA GLN A 12 0.34 -5.26 -17.11
C GLN A 12 -0.02 -3.98 -17.87
N ASN A 13 -1.07 -3.29 -17.41
CA ASN A 13 -1.59 -2.10 -18.07
C ASN A 13 -1.10 -0.78 -17.44
N LEU A 14 -0.26 -0.87 -16.39
CA LEU A 14 0.28 0.25 -15.61
C LEU A 14 -0.78 1.27 -15.24
N ASN A 15 -1.90 0.83 -14.67
CA ASN A 15 -2.96 1.72 -14.20
C ASN A 15 -3.61 1.20 -12.92
N TRP A 16 -4.22 2.11 -12.16
CA TRP A 16 -5.13 1.70 -11.08
C TRP A 16 -6.54 1.51 -11.61
N LYS A 17 -7.15 0.39 -11.24
CA LYS A 17 -8.59 0.16 -11.45
C LYS A 17 -9.34 0.72 -10.26
N VAL A 18 -9.88 1.93 -10.40
CA VAL A 18 -10.67 2.58 -9.36
C VAL A 18 -12.15 2.39 -9.70
N ARG A 19 -12.88 1.69 -8.84
CA ARG A 19 -14.34 1.65 -8.92
C ARG A 19 -14.88 2.91 -8.26
N VAL A 20 -15.47 3.80 -9.06
CA VAL A 20 -16.12 4.99 -8.52
C VAL A 20 -17.58 4.65 -8.26
N GLN A 21 -17.96 4.62 -6.99
CA GLN A 21 -19.35 4.64 -6.57
C GLN A 21 -19.76 6.11 -6.36
N GLN A 22 -20.12 6.78 -7.45
CA GLN A 22 -20.95 7.99 -7.35
C GLN A 22 -22.40 7.62 -7.65
N ALA A 23 -23.33 8.25 -6.93
CA ALA A 23 -24.73 7.88 -6.78
C ALA A 23 -25.57 7.76 -8.07
N LYS A 24 -25.00 7.92 -9.27
CA LYS A 24 -25.72 7.75 -10.55
C LYS A 24 -24.96 6.99 -11.64
N GLU A 25 -23.67 6.71 -11.50
CA GLU A 25 -22.91 5.96 -12.51
C GLU A 25 -21.86 5.06 -11.83
N SER A 26 -22.08 3.76 -11.90
CA SER A 26 -21.09 2.74 -11.56
C SER A 26 -20.22 2.48 -12.78
N GLY A 27 -19.00 3.03 -12.79
CA GLY A 27 -18.00 2.83 -13.84
C GLY A 27 -16.62 2.52 -13.27
N GLU A 28 -15.81 1.79 -14.06
CA GLU A 28 -14.37 1.61 -13.77
C GLU A 28 -13.59 2.77 -14.38
N ILE A 29 -12.94 3.57 -13.54
CA ILE A 29 -12.03 4.61 -14.00
C ILE A 29 -10.61 4.05 -13.96
N LYS A 30 -9.93 4.11 -15.10
CA LYS A 30 -8.49 3.86 -15.19
C LYS A 30 -7.77 5.12 -14.75
N LEU A 31 -7.05 5.04 -13.64
CA LEU A 31 -6.23 6.15 -13.15
C LEU A 31 -4.81 5.92 -13.65
N ASP A 32 -4.33 6.83 -14.51
CA ASP A 32 -2.98 6.77 -15.04
C ASP A 32 -1.98 7.20 -13.95
N PRO A 33 -0.94 6.40 -13.68
CA PRO A 33 0.12 6.77 -12.75
C PRO A 33 0.87 8.04 -13.12
N SER A 34 0.77 8.55 -14.36
CA SER A 34 1.24 9.89 -14.73
C SER A 34 0.73 11.02 -13.81
N ILE A 35 -0.42 10.85 -13.15
CA ILE A 35 -0.94 11.80 -12.16
C ILE A 35 0.05 12.01 -10.99
N ILE A 36 0.77 10.97 -10.56
CA ILE A 36 1.81 11.10 -9.54
C ILE A 36 2.97 11.94 -10.08
N LYS A 37 3.37 11.73 -11.34
CA LYS A 37 4.44 12.51 -11.96
C LYS A 37 4.04 13.99 -12.06
N ASP A 38 2.81 14.28 -12.45
CA ASP A 38 2.33 15.64 -12.67
C ASP A 38 2.15 16.43 -11.37
N HIS A 39 1.79 15.77 -10.26
CA HIS A 39 1.48 16.45 -9.00
C HIS A 39 2.57 16.27 -7.92
N LEU A 40 3.23 15.12 -7.87
CA LEU A 40 4.21 14.76 -6.83
C LEU A 40 5.64 14.66 -7.37
N GLY A 41 5.82 14.76 -8.69
CA GLY A 41 7.12 14.76 -9.35
C GLY A 41 7.60 13.38 -9.81
N SER A 42 8.58 13.41 -10.73
CA SER A 42 9.10 12.21 -11.40
C SER A 42 9.78 11.21 -10.46
N SER A 43 10.43 11.66 -9.38
CA SER A 43 11.08 10.76 -8.42
C SER A 43 10.07 9.91 -7.65
N MET A 44 9.02 10.53 -7.10
CA MET A 44 7.94 9.81 -6.41
C MET A 44 7.21 8.83 -7.32
N TYR A 45 6.97 9.23 -8.56
CA TYR A 45 6.41 8.32 -9.56
C TYR A 45 7.26 7.07 -9.72
N THR A 46 8.58 7.23 -9.93
CA THR A 46 9.50 6.12 -10.11
C THR A 46 9.55 5.23 -8.87
N ASP A 47 9.69 5.81 -7.67
CA ASP A 47 9.76 5.06 -6.41
C ASP A 47 8.47 4.25 -6.16
N HIS A 48 7.31 4.86 -6.40
CA HIS A 48 6.02 4.20 -6.23
C HIS A 48 5.83 3.06 -7.23
N ILE A 49 6.12 3.29 -8.52
CA ILE A 49 5.99 2.26 -9.56
C ILE A 49 6.98 1.11 -9.34
N GLN A 50 8.22 1.41 -8.95
CA GLN A 50 9.22 0.40 -8.61
C GLN A 50 8.76 -0.44 -7.42
N PHE A 51 8.23 0.20 -6.38
CA PHE A 51 7.68 -0.50 -5.23
C PHE A 51 6.52 -1.43 -5.62
N VAL A 52 5.53 -0.91 -6.35
CA VAL A 52 4.35 -1.70 -6.73
C VAL A 52 4.73 -2.90 -7.60
N LYS A 53 5.59 -2.70 -8.60
CA LYS A 53 6.10 -3.81 -9.43
C LYS A 53 6.88 -4.83 -8.61
N GLY A 54 7.79 -4.37 -7.75
CA GLY A 54 8.58 -5.24 -6.88
C GLY A 54 7.71 -6.03 -5.90
N LEU A 55 6.66 -5.42 -5.36
CA LEU A 55 5.70 -6.09 -4.48
C LEU A 55 4.91 -7.17 -5.23
N HIS A 56 4.39 -6.87 -6.43
CA HIS A 56 3.69 -7.86 -7.25
C HIS A 56 4.56 -9.06 -7.63
N GLN A 57 5.83 -8.81 -7.94
CA GLN A 57 6.80 -9.87 -8.23
C GLN A 57 7.07 -10.71 -6.98
N LEU A 58 7.31 -10.07 -5.84
CA LEU A 58 7.66 -10.74 -4.59
C LEU A 58 6.50 -11.60 -4.05
N THR A 59 5.26 -11.09 -4.10
CA THR A 59 4.08 -11.84 -3.68
C THR A 59 3.55 -12.79 -4.74
N ARG A 60 4.16 -12.83 -5.94
CA ARG A 60 3.64 -13.53 -7.13
C ARG A 60 2.18 -13.15 -7.45
N SER A 61 1.78 -11.93 -7.08
CA SER A 61 0.39 -11.46 -7.15
C SER A 61 -0.62 -12.32 -6.39
N ASP A 62 -0.17 -13.05 -5.36
CA ASP A 62 -1.05 -13.79 -4.47
C ASP A 62 -1.90 -12.82 -3.64
N ARG A 63 -3.21 -12.88 -3.87
CA ARG A 63 -4.18 -11.99 -3.24
C ARG A 63 -4.23 -12.17 -1.72
N THR A 64 -4.05 -13.40 -1.22
CA THR A 64 -4.09 -13.70 0.21
C THR A 64 -2.87 -13.12 0.90
N VAL A 65 -1.68 -13.30 0.31
CA VAL A 65 -0.43 -12.69 0.81
C VAL A 65 -0.57 -11.17 0.87
N MET A 66 -1.00 -10.54 -0.22
CA MET A 66 -1.19 -9.08 -0.28
C MET A 66 -2.22 -8.59 0.75
N THR A 67 -3.32 -9.33 0.93
CA THR A 67 -4.36 -8.97 1.92
C THR A 67 -3.81 -9.07 3.33
N LEU A 68 -3.08 -10.14 3.67
CA LEU A 68 -2.46 -10.30 4.98
C LEU A 68 -1.44 -9.18 5.23
N MET A 69 -0.62 -8.83 4.24
CA MET A 69 0.29 -7.69 4.34
C MET A 69 -0.46 -6.38 4.60
N PHE A 70 -1.57 -6.14 3.91
CA PHE A 70 -2.39 -4.95 4.14
C PHE A 70 -2.96 -4.90 5.56
N VAL A 71 -3.47 -6.02 6.08
CA VAL A 71 -4.01 -6.09 7.44
C VAL A 71 -2.90 -5.90 8.49
N ILE A 72 -1.70 -6.46 8.26
CA ILE A 72 -0.53 -6.22 9.12
C ILE A 72 -0.22 -4.71 9.17
N GLU A 73 -0.08 -4.06 8.03
CA GLU A 73 0.20 -2.61 7.99
C GLU A 73 -0.93 -1.77 8.61
N PHE A 74 -2.18 -2.23 8.49
CA PHE A 74 -3.33 -1.58 9.11
C PHE A 74 -3.22 -1.58 10.63
N PHE A 75 -2.84 -2.71 11.23
CA PHE A 75 -2.61 -2.86 12.68
C PHE A 75 -1.19 -2.50 13.13
N SER A 76 -0.49 -1.62 12.41
CA SER A 76 0.86 -1.20 12.81
C SER A 76 0.84 -0.48 14.18
N PRO A 77 1.55 -0.99 15.22
CA PRO A 77 1.52 -0.42 16.56
C PRO A 77 2.32 0.88 16.69
N ASP A 78 3.10 1.25 15.66
CA ASP A 78 3.93 2.45 15.65
C ASP A 78 3.14 3.73 15.29
N ARG A 79 1.82 3.62 15.08
CA ARG A 79 0.98 4.77 14.72
C ARG A 79 0.80 5.71 15.91
N ALA A 80 0.79 7.01 15.63
CA ALA A 80 0.49 8.03 16.63
C ALA A 80 -0.98 7.94 17.09
N ASN A 81 -1.24 8.40 18.32
CA ASN A 81 -2.58 8.51 18.91
C ASN A 81 -3.34 7.19 19.09
N LEU A 82 -2.63 6.09 19.35
CA LEU A 82 -3.26 4.82 19.74
C LEU A 82 -3.62 4.85 21.22
N GLU A 83 -4.89 4.57 21.53
CA GLU A 83 -5.36 4.43 22.92
C GLU A 83 -5.01 3.05 23.51
N ASN A 84 -5.11 1.99 22.72
CA ASN A 84 -4.85 0.60 23.14
C ASN A 84 -3.75 -0.06 22.30
N THR A 85 -2.52 0.39 22.50
CA THR A 85 -1.34 -0.08 21.75
C THR A 85 -1.08 -1.58 21.95
N ASP A 86 -1.36 -2.13 23.12
CA ASP A 86 -1.12 -3.55 23.41
C ASP A 86 -2.05 -4.46 22.59
N SER A 87 -3.33 -4.12 22.50
CA SER A 87 -4.27 -4.88 21.67
C SER A 87 -3.91 -4.82 20.19
N VAL A 88 -3.48 -3.65 19.71
CA VAL A 88 -3.00 -3.46 18.33
C VAL A 88 -1.75 -4.31 18.08
N LYS A 89 -0.77 -4.29 18.98
CA LYS A 89 0.46 -5.09 18.87
C LYS A 89 0.16 -6.59 18.87
N GLN A 90 -0.70 -7.07 19.77
CA GLN A 90 -1.09 -8.49 19.79
C GLN A 90 -1.75 -8.92 18.47
N THR A 91 -2.62 -8.06 17.93
CA THR A 91 -3.31 -8.29 16.66
C THR A 91 -2.32 -8.29 15.49
N HIS A 92 -1.40 -7.33 15.47
CA HIS A 92 -0.31 -7.24 14.50
C HIS A 92 0.54 -8.51 14.48
N ASP A 93 0.99 -8.98 15.66
CA ASP A 93 1.82 -10.18 15.78
C ASP A 93 1.05 -11.46 15.42
N LYS A 94 -0.27 -11.48 15.61
CA LYS A 94 -1.14 -12.57 15.16
C LYS A 94 -1.21 -12.64 13.64
N PHE A 95 -1.43 -11.52 12.96
CA PHE A 95 -1.47 -11.50 11.49
C PHE A 95 -0.10 -11.78 10.86
N LYS A 96 0.99 -11.33 11.49
CA LYS A 96 2.35 -11.71 11.08
C LYS A 96 2.59 -13.21 11.14
N ARG A 97 2.08 -13.89 12.18
CA ARG A 97 2.13 -15.36 12.30
C ARG A 97 1.27 -16.04 11.23
N TRP A 98 0.07 -15.54 10.97
CA TRP A 98 -0.79 -16.08 9.91
C TRP A 98 -0.18 -15.96 8.52
N LEU A 99 0.50 -14.84 8.23
CA LEU A 99 1.24 -14.71 6.98
C LEU A 99 2.32 -15.79 6.86
N GLN A 100 3.12 -16.00 7.90
CA GLN A 100 4.15 -17.04 7.89
C GLN A 100 3.55 -18.44 7.69
N GLN A 101 2.53 -18.80 8.47
CA GLN A 101 1.86 -20.09 8.37
C GLN A 101 1.19 -20.31 7.00
N TYR A 102 0.62 -19.25 6.42
CA TYR A 102 0.04 -19.32 5.08
C TYR A 102 1.09 -19.63 4.02
N LEU A 103 2.25 -18.97 4.07
CA LEU A 103 3.36 -19.26 3.17
C LEU A 103 3.81 -20.71 3.32
N GLU A 104 4.07 -21.16 4.54
CA GLU A 104 4.47 -22.57 4.83
C GLU A 104 3.42 -23.60 4.38
N SER A 105 2.13 -23.22 4.31
CA SER A 105 1.07 -24.10 3.81
C SER A 105 0.95 -24.16 2.28
N THR A 106 1.52 -23.20 1.56
CA THR A 106 1.34 -23.02 0.10
C THR A 106 2.63 -23.22 -0.69
N MET A 107 3.78 -23.25 -0.03
CA MET A 107 5.09 -23.48 -0.64
C MET A 107 6.02 -24.26 0.30
N PRO A 108 7.14 -24.81 -0.20
CA PRO A 108 8.12 -25.48 0.66
C PRO A 108 8.60 -24.58 1.79
N VAL A 109 8.78 -25.15 2.99
CA VAL A 109 9.18 -24.41 4.22
C VAL A 109 10.42 -23.55 3.98
N VAL A 110 11.42 -24.09 3.27
CA VAL A 110 12.67 -23.36 2.95
C VAL A 110 12.42 -22.13 2.07
N GLU A 111 11.44 -22.18 1.15
CA GLU A 111 11.05 -21.00 0.36
C GLU A 111 10.30 -19.99 1.23
N ALA A 112 9.39 -20.46 2.08
CA ALA A 112 8.61 -19.60 2.98
C ALA A 112 9.51 -18.84 3.98
N GLU A 113 10.48 -19.53 4.59
CA GLU A 113 11.47 -18.94 5.51
C GLU A 113 12.33 -17.86 4.86
N ARG A 114 12.60 -17.98 3.55
CA ARG A 114 13.32 -16.96 2.77
C ARG A 114 12.44 -15.80 2.38
N LEU A 115 11.20 -16.07 1.96
CA LEU A 115 10.27 -15.07 1.45
C LEU A 115 9.71 -14.18 2.57
N TYR A 116 9.43 -14.75 3.75
CA TYR A 116 8.79 -14.03 4.83
C TYR A 116 9.58 -12.79 5.30
N PRO A 117 10.90 -12.85 5.57
CA PRO A 117 11.68 -11.67 5.90
C PRO A 117 11.68 -10.60 4.80
N GLU A 118 11.70 -10.99 3.52
CA GLU A 118 11.65 -10.06 2.38
C GLU A 118 10.29 -9.33 2.33
N LEU A 119 9.19 -10.03 2.61
CA LEU A 119 7.87 -9.41 2.75
C LEU A 119 7.83 -8.44 3.93
N LEU A 120 8.48 -8.75 5.05
CA LEU A 120 8.55 -7.84 6.19
C LEU A 120 9.36 -6.57 5.86
N LYS A 121 10.44 -6.67 5.09
CA LYS A 121 11.23 -5.51 4.64
C LYS A 121 10.40 -4.55 3.80
N LYS A 122 9.41 -5.04 3.04
CA LYS A 122 8.51 -4.18 2.25
C LYS A 122 7.72 -3.19 3.11
N PHE A 123 7.45 -3.47 4.38
CA PHE A 123 6.81 -2.49 5.27
C PHE A 123 7.68 -1.25 5.52
N LEU A 124 9.02 -1.40 5.51
CA LEU A 124 9.93 -0.27 5.65
C LEU A 124 9.87 0.63 4.41
N GLU A 125 9.82 0.03 3.22
CA GLU A 125 9.63 0.77 1.96
C GLU A 125 8.27 1.50 1.94
N VAL A 126 7.21 0.85 2.42
CA VAL A 126 5.87 1.46 2.55
C VAL A 126 5.90 2.69 3.45
N LYS A 127 6.56 2.61 4.61
CA LYS A 127 6.74 3.74 5.53
C LYS A 127 7.53 4.87 4.85
N SER A 128 8.66 4.56 4.23
CA SER A 128 9.50 5.54 3.53
C SER A 128 8.74 6.27 2.40
N ILE A 129 8.03 5.54 1.54
CA ILE A 129 7.23 6.13 0.46
C ILE A 129 6.08 6.94 1.04
N GLY A 130 5.44 6.46 2.11
CA GLY A 130 4.37 7.18 2.81
C GLY A 130 4.83 8.53 3.37
N GLU A 131 5.97 8.55 4.07
CA GLU A 131 6.56 9.78 4.62
C GLU A 131 6.98 10.76 3.53
N ALA A 132 7.62 10.27 2.47
CA ALA A 132 8.04 11.11 1.36
C ALA A 132 6.84 11.68 0.58
N SER A 133 5.79 10.87 0.39
CA SER A 133 4.52 11.33 -0.18
C SER A 133 3.87 12.41 0.68
N ALA A 134 3.83 12.23 2.00
CA ALA A 134 3.26 13.21 2.93
C ALA A 134 4.02 14.55 2.89
N LYS A 135 5.36 14.51 2.84
CA LYS A 135 6.21 15.73 2.72
C LYS A 135 6.00 16.48 1.41
N LEU A 136 5.80 15.76 0.30
CA LEU A 136 5.53 16.41 -1.00
C LEU A 136 4.13 16.96 -1.05
N ALA A 137 3.18 16.23 -0.47
CA ALA A 137 1.79 16.64 -0.40
C ALA A 137 1.57 17.85 0.52
N SER A 138 2.36 18.04 1.59
CA SER A 138 2.34 19.29 2.38
C SER A 138 2.79 20.53 1.61
N ASN A 139 3.52 20.35 0.49
CA ASN A 139 3.97 21.45 -0.37
C ASN A 139 3.03 21.69 -1.57
N LEU A 140 1.99 20.86 -1.72
CA LEU A 140 1.00 20.99 -2.77
C LEU A 140 -0.08 21.99 -2.37
N ASP A 141 -0.48 22.83 -3.32
CA ASP A 141 -1.63 23.72 -3.16
C ASP A 141 -2.92 22.88 -3.12
N ILE A 142 -3.40 22.60 -1.91
CA ILE A 142 -4.55 21.75 -1.60
C ILE A 142 -5.82 22.23 -2.33
N SER A 143 -5.89 23.51 -2.70
CA SER A 143 -7.02 24.09 -3.43
C SER A 143 -7.20 23.54 -4.85
N LYS A 144 -6.14 22.95 -5.43
CA LYS A 144 -6.14 22.40 -6.80
C LYS A 144 -6.25 20.86 -6.86
N LEU A 145 -6.20 20.18 -5.71
CA LEU A 145 -6.27 18.72 -5.66
C LEU A 145 -7.73 18.24 -5.69
N LYS A 146 -8.00 17.20 -6.47
CA LYS A 146 -9.30 16.51 -6.44
C LYS A 146 -9.55 15.97 -5.01
N PRO A 147 -10.79 15.99 -4.49
CA PRO A 147 -11.11 15.55 -3.12
C PRO A 147 -10.58 14.16 -2.77
N LEU A 148 -10.58 13.23 -3.74
CA LEU A 148 -10.06 11.87 -3.55
C LEU A 148 -8.55 11.85 -3.28
N LEU A 149 -7.77 12.78 -3.86
CA LEU A 149 -6.33 12.89 -3.61
C LEU A 149 -6.06 13.42 -2.19
N ILE A 150 -6.88 14.37 -1.71
CA ILE A 150 -6.79 14.89 -0.34
C ILE A 150 -6.99 13.74 0.66
N GLU A 151 -7.97 12.87 0.39
CA GLU A 151 -8.26 11.69 1.21
C GLU A 151 -7.13 10.65 1.12
N VAL A 152 -6.65 10.33 -0.09
CA VAL A 152 -5.56 9.37 -0.32
C VAL A 152 -4.21 9.81 0.25
N PHE A 153 -3.98 11.11 0.39
CA PHE A 153 -2.75 11.66 0.96
C PHE A 153 -2.90 12.18 2.40
N ASN A 154 -4.09 12.05 2.99
CA ASN A 154 -4.41 12.49 4.35
C ASN A 154 -3.99 13.95 4.63
N LEU A 155 -4.25 14.84 3.67
CA LEU A 155 -3.87 16.25 3.77
C LEU A 155 -4.89 17.01 4.62
N LYS A 156 -4.41 17.63 5.71
CA LYS A 156 -5.25 18.50 6.54
C LYS A 156 -5.41 19.86 5.85
N LYS A 157 -6.65 20.34 5.81
CA LYS A 157 -7.02 21.67 5.34
C LYS A 157 -6.60 22.75 6.33
#